data_AF-A0A316H1N2-F1
#
_entry.id   AF-A0A316H1N2-F1
#
_cell.length_a   1.000
_cell.length_b   1.000
_cell.length_c   1.000
_cell.angle_alpha   90.00
_cell.angle_beta   90.00
_cell.angle_gamma   90.00
#
_symmetry.space_group_name_H-M   'P 1'
#
loop_
_entity.id
_entity.type
_entity.pdbx_description
1 polymer ?
#
loop_
_entity_poly.entity_id
_entity_poly.type
_entity_poly.pdbx_seq_one_letter_code
_entity_poly.pdbx_strand_id
1 'polypeptide(L)' 'MPKITVDGLEYNTEDLTDNGKAQLASLQFLEVQMLKLKNEIAVYQTARASYALALKAELEKVEG' A
#
# COMPACT_ATOMS: atom_id res chain seq x y z
N MET A 1 7.93 -24.46 13.81
CA MET A 1 8.55 -23.86 12.62
C MET A 1 7.71 -22.66 12.20
N PRO A 2 8.30 -21.48 11.97
CA PRO A 2 7.57 -20.33 11.45
C PRO A 2 7.01 -20.65 10.07
N LYS A 3 5.79 -20.22 9.79
CA LYS A 3 5.13 -20.39 8.50
C LYS A 3 4.91 -19.05 7.83
N ILE A 4 5.02 -19.03 6.52
CA ILE A 4 4.72 -17.88 5.67
C ILE A 4 3.69 -18.27 4.63
N THR A 5 2.92 -17.29 4.17
CA THR A 5 1.98 -17.46 3.06
C THR A 5 2.47 -16.64 1.88
N VAL A 6 2.72 -17.30 0.75
CA VAL A 6 3.06 -16.65 -0.53
C VAL A 6 2.08 -17.15 -1.58
N ASP A 7 1.39 -16.25 -2.28
CA ASP A 7 0.35 -16.58 -3.26
C ASP A 7 -0.74 -17.54 -2.74
N GLY A 8 -1.08 -17.44 -1.45
CA GLY A 8 -2.07 -18.30 -0.79
C GLY A 8 -1.58 -19.69 -0.43
N LEU A 9 -0.32 -20.01 -0.70
CA LEU A 9 0.33 -21.26 -0.31
C LEU A 9 1.15 -21.07 0.96
N GLU A 10 1.03 -22.02 1.88
CA GLU A 10 1.71 -21.99 3.17
C GLU A 10 3.04 -22.77 3.07
N TYR A 11 4.14 -22.13 3.50
CA TYR A 11 5.48 -22.72 3.50
C TYR A 11 6.08 -22.63 4.89
N ASN A 12 6.80 -23.67 5.33
CA ASN A 12 7.66 -23.54 6.51
C ASN A 12 8.93 -22.79 6.10
N THR A 13 9.30 -21.76 6.85
CA THR A 13 10.49 -20.96 6.54
C THR A 13 11.80 -21.74 6.68
N GLU A 14 11.77 -22.84 7.44
CA GLU A 14 12.91 -23.74 7.64
C GLU A 14 13.18 -24.62 6.42
N ASP A 15 12.17 -24.88 5.58
CA ASP A 15 12.29 -25.67 4.35
C ASP A 15 12.89 -24.86 3.19
N LEU A 16 13.05 -23.54 3.37
CA LEU A 16 13.62 -22.66 2.36
C LEU A 16 15.14 -22.79 2.30
N THR A 17 15.67 -22.83 1.08
CA THR A 17 17.10 -22.62 0.81
C THR A 17 17.52 -21.21 1.25
N ASP A 18 18.82 -20.98 1.43
CA ASP A 18 19.33 -19.64 1.77
C ASP A 18 18.92 -18.58 0.75
N ASN A 19 18.92 -18.92 -0.55
CA ASN A 19 18.41 -18.05 -1.59
C ASN A 19 16.89 -17.81 -1.44
N GLY A 20 16.11 -18.83 -1.09
CA GLY A 20 14.68 -18.69 -0.81
C GLY A 20 14.40 -17.72 0.34
N LYS A 21 15.18 -17.80 1.43
CA LYS A 21 15.09 -16.86 2.55
C LYS A 21 15.47 -15.44 2.14
N ALA A 22 16.47 -15.28 1.28
CA ALA A 22 16.85 -13.96 0.76
C ALA A 22 15.72 -13.34 -0.09
N GLN A 23 15.09 -14.11 -0.97
CA GLN A 23 13.95 -13.64 -1.77
C GLN A 23 12.75 -13.28 -0.89
N LEU A 24 12.45 -14.10 0.13
CA LEU A 24 11.40 -13.80 1.10
C LEU A 24 11.63 -12.45 1.80
N ALA A 25 12.86 -12.18 2.25
CA ALA A 25 13.20 -10.91 2.87
C ALA A 25 13.01 -9.73 1.91
N SER A 26 13.39 -9.88 0.63
CA SER A 26 13.13 -8.88 -0.40
C SER A 26 11.64 -8.65 -0.64
N LEU A 27 10.81 -9.69 -0.67
CA LEU A 27 9.36 -9.57 -0.80
C LEU A 27 8.73 -8.83 0.39
N GLN A 28 9.08 -9.22 1.62
CA GLN A 28 8.61 -8.55 2.84
C GLN A 28 8.99 -7.06 2.86
N PHE A 29 10.21 -6.74 2.43
CA PHE A 29 10.63 -5.35 2.29
C PHE A 29 9.75 -4.59 1.29
N LEU A 30 9.49 -5.17 0.11
CA LEU A 30 8.62 -4.53 -0.89
C LEU A 30 7.18 -4.34 -0.39
N GLU A 31 6.63 -5.30 0.36
CA GLU A 31 5.29 -5.18 0.95
C GLU A 31 5.19 -4.00 1.91
N VAL A 32 6.17 -3.82 2.80
CA VAL A 32 6.24 -2.67 3.72
C VAL A 32 6.31 -1.35 2.93
N GLN A 33 7.12 -1.30 1.89
CA GLN A 33 7.25 -0.11 1.05
C GLN A 33 5.94 0.21 0.31
N MET A 34 5.28 -0.80 -0.26
CA MET A 34 3.97 -0.64 -0.90
C MET A 34 2.91 -0.14 0.08
N LEU A 35 2.89 -0.64 1.32
CA LEU A 35 1.97 -0.17 2.34
C LEU A 35 2.21 1.31 2.68
N LYS A 36 3.47 1.72 2.80
CA LYS A 36 3.83 3.14 3.01
C LYS A 36 3.30 4.02 1.88
N LEU A 37 3.52 3.63 0.62
CA LEU A 37 3.02 4.35 -0.56
C LEU A 37 1.49 4.45 -0.56
N LYS A 38 0.77 3.37 -0.20
CA LYS A 38 -0.69 3.38 -0.10
C LYS A 38 -1.19 4.39 0.94
N ASN A 39 -0.52 4.45 2.10
CA ASN A 39 -0.88 5.42 3.15
C ASN A 39 -0.66 6.86 2.67
N GLU A 40 0.44 7.13 1.96
CA GLU A 40 0.73 8.44 1.40
C GLU A 40 -0.31 8.85 0.35
N ILE A 41 -0.70 7.92 -0.53
CA ILE A 41 -1.79 8.12 -1.50
C ILE A 41 -3.11 8.46 -0.80
N ALA A 42 -3.45 7.80 0.32
CA ALA A 42 -4.67 8.10 1.08
C ALA A 42 -4.69 9.53 1.63
N VAL A 43 -3.54 10.06 2.07
CA VAL A 43 -3.39 11.47 2.47
C VAL A 43 -3.69 12.39 1.29
N TYR A 44 -3.09 12.12 0.12
CA TYR A 44 -3.32 12.93 -1.08
C TYR A 44 -4.77 12.86 -1.57
N GLN A 45 -5.42 11.70 -1.47
CA GLN A 45 -6.83 11.54 -1.83
C GLN A 45 -7.73 12.42 -0.95
N THR A 46 -7.43 12.52 0.34
CA THR A 46 -8.16 13.39 1.27
C THR A 46 -7.98 14.86 0.89
N ALA A 47 -6.75 15.31 0.67
CA ALA A 47 -6.47 16.67 0.24
C ALA A 47 -7.16 17.02 -1.09
N ARG A 48 -7.09 16.12 -2.07
CA ARG A 48 -7.78 16.27 -3.37
C ARG A 48 -9.29 16.42 -3.19
N ALA A 49 -9.92 15.63 -2.32
CA ALA A 49 -11.35 15.74 -2.06
C ALA A 49 -11.71 17.12 -1.48
N SER A 50 -10.93 17.61 -0.52
CA SER A 50 -11.12 18.95 0.06
C SER A 50 -11.01 20.06 -0.99
N TYR A 51 -9.99 20.01 -1.86
CA TYR A 51 -9.84 21.01 -2.92
C TYR A 51 -10.97 20.95 -3.96
N ALA A 52 -11.43 19.75 -4.31
CA ALA A 52 -12.57 19.60 -5.23
C ALA A 52 -13.86 20.19 -4.64
N LEU A 53 -14.11 19.99 -3.35
CA LEU A 53 -15.26 20.58 -2.65
C LEU A 53 -15.15 22.12 -2.60
N ALA A 54 -13.98 22.66 -2.28
CA ALA A 54 -13.75 24.10 -2.25
C ALA A 54 -13.98 24.72 -3.64
N LEU A 55 -13.44 24.11 -4.70
CA LEU A 55 -13.67 24.56 -6.07
C LEU A 55 -15.15 24.54 -6.43
N LYS A 56 -15.86 23.47 -6.09
CA LYS A 56 -17.31 23.36 -6.36
C LYS A 56 -18.08 24.53 -5.71
N ALA A 57 -17.77 24.85 -4.46
CA ALA A 57 -18.41 25.96 -3.75
C ALA A 57 -18.12 27.33 -4.40
N GLU A 58 -16.94 27.54 -4.98
CA GLU A 58 -16.66 28.77 -5.74
C GLU A 58 -17.44 28.83 -7.07
N LEU A 59 -17.57 27.70 -7.77
CA LEU A 59 -18.33 27.64 -9.02
C LEU A 59 -19.82 27.93 -8.82
N GLU A 60 -20.42 27.42 -7.74
CA GLU A 60 -21.82 27.69 -7.39
C GLU A 60 -22.12 29.18 -7.16
N LYS A 61 -21.12 29.98 -6.74
CA LYS A 61 -21.28 31.44 -6.58
C LYS A 61 -21.31 32.19 -7.91
N VAL A 62 -20.76 31.61 -8.97
CA VAL A 62 -20.75 32.23 -10.30
C VAL A 62 -22.07 32.00 -11.04
N GLU A 63 -22.77 30.92 -10.71
CA GLU A 63 -24.01 30.52 -11.37
C GLU A 63 -25.29 31.15 -10.78
N GLY A 64 -25.21 31.81 -9.61
CA GLY A 64 -26.32 32.49 -8.92
C GLY A 64 -26.24 34.00 -8.99
#